data_AF-A0AAW4J772-F1
#
_entry.id   AF-A0AAW4J772-F1
#
_cell.length_a   1.000
_cell.length_b   1.000
_cell.length_c   1.000
_cell.angle_alpha   90.00
_cell.angle_beta   90.00
_cell.angle_gamma   90.00
#
_symmetry.space_group_name_H-M   'P 1'
#
loop_
_entity.id
_entity.type
_entity.pdbx_description
1 polymer ?
#
loop_
_entity_poly.entity_id
_entity_poly.type
_entity_poly.pdbx_seq_one_letter_code
_entity_poly.pdbx_strand_id
1 'polypeptide(L)'
;MKIIMENKNGIRKEVKEGFSWTTFFFGWIPSLIRGDIVSALKVFILGALTIGIYTDFKSRTINQDYKEFLLEKGYEEVDEESGGMPSCRIFEDILVGIVVGVKILLIIFLIILPFIGVKVGYDLLDKNIPTDYNISGDYHIEEKVEQTPNKITENNKPIVNNNGVYKDGVTKTELQNAYNQYNDVLSNLTVKYGKAYNQYGILFEDSSDKEANLSIANEYFKTLDDALNSQWKELKTVLNEKTFKKLQKEQVQWIKDRDKIAEEESSKSDSSFKEVSFITNQGKQTELRIRELNEKYLNPNNL
;
A
#
# COMPACT_ATOMS: atom_id res chain seq x y z
N MET A 1 -14.43 33.48 31.61
CA MET A 1 -15.56 33.49 32.55
C MET A 1 -15.80 32.07 33.04
N LYS A 2 -16.30 31.90 34.26
CA LYS A 2 -16.64 30.59 34.83
C LYS A 2 -18.06 30.65 35.36
N ILE A 3 -18.85 29.63 35.05
CA ILE A 3 -20.18 29.41 35.62
C ILE A 3 -20.07 28.32 36.66
N ILE A 4 -20.71 28.51 37.81
CA ILE A 4 -20.82 27.50 38.85
C ILE A 4 -22.19 26.84 38.72
N MET A 5 -22.17 25.53 38.49
CA MET A 5 -23.36 24.67 38.40
C MET A 5 -23.49 23.86 39.69
N GLU A 6 -24.66 23.84 40.33
CA GLU A 6 -24.93 23.06 41.55
C GLU A 6 -26.14 22.16 41.37
N ASN A 7 -26.06 20.93 41.86
CA ASN A 7 -27.22 20.03 41.88
C ASN A 7 -27.98 20.12 43.20
N LYS A 8 -29.15 19.49 43.27
CA LYS A 8 -30.00 19.43 44.47
C LYS A 8 -29.32 18.86 45.73
N ASN A 9 -28.19 18.18 45.58
CA ASN A 9 -27.40 17.61 46.67
C ASN A 9 -26.26 18.55 47.14
N GLY A 10 -26.18 19.77 46.61
CA GLY A 10 -25.13 20.74 46.93
C GLY A 10 -23.78 20.51 46.24
N ILE A 11 -23.71 19.59 45.26
CA ILE A 11 -22.46 19.32 44.53
C ILE A 11 -22.25 20.41 43.49
N ARG A 12 -21.15 21.16 43.60
CA ARG A 12 -20.77 22.23 42.69
C ARG A 12 -19.78 21.76 41.62
N LYS A 13 -19.95 22.24 40.39
CA LYS A 13 -19.05 22.02 39.26
C LYS A 13 -18.78 23.34 38.52
N GLU A 14 -17.52 23.56 38.19
CA GLU A 14 -17.12 24.72 37.38
C GLU A 14 -17.23 24.41 35.89
N VAL A 15 -17.86 25.32 35.15
CA VAL A 15 -17.91 25.31 33.68
C VAL A 15 -17.20 26.56 33.18
N LYS A 16 -16.21 26.39 32.30
CA LYS A 16 -15.58 27.51 31.60
C LYS A 16 -16.46 27.94 30.44
N GLU A 17 -16.58 29.23 30.18
CA GLU A 17 -17.23 29.71 28.95
C GLU A 17 -16.23 29.97 27.82
N GLY A 18 -16.72 29.87 26.58
CA GLY A 18 -15.94 30.16 25.37
C GLY A 18 -15.04 29.02 24.93
N PHE A 19 -13.98 29.38 24.20
CA PHE A 19 -13.08 28.45 23.53
C PHE A 19 -12.33 27.53 24.53
N SER A 20 -12.29 26.25 24.20
CA SER A 20 -11.64 25.22 25.02
C SER A 20 -10.22 24.94 24.53
N TRP A 21 -9.26 25.71 25.05
CA TRP A 21 -7.83 25.49 24.79
C TRP A 21 -7.38 24.06 25.11
N THR A 22 -7.91 23.47 26.18
CA THR A 22 -7.58 22.09 26.55
C THR A 22 -8.09 21.08 25.53
N THR A 23 -9.28 21.28 24.96
CA THR A 23 -9.81 20.38 23.93
C THR A 23 -9.07 20.57 22.61
N PHE A 24 -8.69 21.80 22.29
CA PHE A 24 -7.91 22.12 21.10
C PHE A 24 -6.56 21.36 21.07
N PHE A 25 -5.84 21.30 22.21
CA PHE A 25 -4.55 20.59 22.28
C PHE A 25 -4.65 19.10 22.64
N PHE A 26 -5.62 18.70 23.46
CA PHE A 26 -5.70 17.32 24.02
C PHE A 26 -6.91 16.52 23.55
N GLY A 27 -7.71 17.08 22.63
CA GLY A 27 -8.85 16.40 22.04
C GLY A 27 -9.89 15.97 23.05
N TRP A 28 -10.15 14.66 23.12
CA TRP A 28 -11.22 14.06 23.91
C TRP A 28 -10.91 13.93 25.40
N ILE A 29 -9.63 14.01 25.78
CA ILE A 29 -9.15 13.76 27.16
C ILE A 29 -9.87 14.66 28.19
N PRO A 30 -10.01 15.99 27.99
CA PRO A 30 -10.67 16.85 28.96
C PRO A 30 -12.15 16.53 29.16
N SER A 31 -12.85 16.03 28.14
CA SER A 31 -14.25 15.61 28.29
C SER A 31 -14.35 14.29 29.06
N LEU A 32 -13.42 13.35 28.85
CA LEU A 32 -13.37 12.11 29.63
C LEU A 32 -13.12 12.39 31.11
N ILE A 33 -12.12 13.23 31.44
CA ILE A 33 -11.77 13.55 32.84
C ILE A 33 -12.94 14.22 33.57
N ARG A 34 -13.76 15.01 32.85
CA ARG A 34 -14.95 15.66 33.41
C ARG A 34 -16.19 14.75 33.49
N GLY A 35 -16.09 13.51 33.01
CA GLY A 35 -17.17 12.52 33.03
C GLY A 35 -18.22 12.71 31.93
N ASP A 36 -17.94 13.52 30.91
CA ASP A 36 -18.76 13.64 29.70
C ASP A 36 -18.26 12.66 28.63
N ILE A 37 -18.67 11.40 28.80
CA ILE A 37 -18.25 10.28 27.96
C ILE A 37 -18.77 10.43 26.53
N VAL A 38 -19.98 10.98 26.35
CA VAL A 38 -20.61 11.13 25.03
C VAL A 38 -19.82 12.12 24.18
N SER A 39 -19.48 13.29 24.73
CA SER A 39 -18.67 14.28 24.02
C SER A 39 -17.24 13.77 23.81
N ALA A 40 -16.66 13.06 24.79
CA ALA A 40 -15.34 12.46 24.63
C ALA A 40 -15.29 11.48 23.45
N LEU A 41 -16.27 10.57 23.35
CA LEU A 41 -16.33 9.58 22.27
C LEU A 41 -16.53 10.23 20.90
N LYS A 42 -17.40 11.26 20.80
CA LYS A 42 -17.61 12.01 19.55
C LYS A 42 -16.32 12.68 19.08
N VAL A 43 -15.63 13.39 19.98
CA VAL A 43 -14.36 14.07 19.64
C VAL A 43 -13.28 13.06 19.29
N PHE A 44 -13.23 11.90 19.94
CA PHE A 44 -12.26 10.85 19.62
C PHE A 44 -12.47 10.30 18.21
N ILE A 45 -13.68 9.80 17.91
CA ILE A 45 -13.97 9.13 16.64
C ILE A 45 -13.92 10.14 15.49
N LEU A 46 -14.68 11.23 15.57
CA LEU A 46 -14.75 12.20 14.49
C LEU A 46 -13.44 13.00 14.37
N GLY A 47 -12.75 13.23 15.49
CA GLY A 47 -11.41 13.80 15.47
C GLY A 47 -10.43 12.91 14.72
N ALA A 48 -10.41 11.60 14.98
CA ALA A 48 -9.52 10.66 14.27
C ALA A 48 -9.84 10.60 12.76
N LEU A 49 -11.13 10.47 12.40
CA LEU A 49 -11.57 10.38 11.00
C LEU A 49 -11.28 11.66 10.19
N THR A 50 -11.16 12.81 10.85
CA THR A 50 -10.94 14.11 10.20
C THR A 50 -9.54 14.67 10.46
N ILE A 51 -8.60 13.85 10.93
CA ILE A 51 -7.21 14.26 11.23
C ILE A 51 -7.18 15.49 12.17
N GLY A 52 -8.06 15.47 13.17
CA GLY A 52 -8.20 16.50 14.19
C GLY A 52 -8.97 17.75 13.76
N ILE A 53 -9.42 17.89 12.51
CA ILE A 53 -10.18 19.07 12.06
C ILE A 53 -11.49 19.20 12.85
N TYR A 54 -12.21 18.09 13.07
CA TYR A 54 -13.42 18.11 13.90
C TYR A 54 -13.13 18.59 15.33
N THR A 55 -12.01 18.17 15.91
CA THR A 55 -11.56 18.61 17.25
C THR A 55 -11.32 20.11 17.30
N ASP A 56 -10.67 20.67 16.27
CA ASP A 56 -10.43 22.11 16.17
C ASP A 56 -11.75 22.88 16.13
N PHE A 57 -12.74 22.41 15.37
CA PHE A 57 -14.07 23.03 15.37
C PHE A 57 -14.79 22.86 16.70
N LYS A 58 -14.75 21.66 17.27
CA LYS A 58 -15.49 21.34 18.49
C LYS A 58 -14.97 22.07 19.72
N SER A 59 -13.68 22.43 19.73
CA SER A 59 -13.09 23.25 20.80
C SER A 59 -13.82 24.59 21.03
N ARG A 60 -14.57 25.10 20.03
CA ARG A 60 -15.40 26.31 20.17
C ARG A 60 -16.66 26.14 21.02
N THR A 61 -17.25 24.95 21.01
CA THR A 61 -18.59 24.70 21.59
C THR A 61 -18.59 23.66 22.69
N ILE A 62 -17.52 22.88 22.87
CA ILE A 62 -17.49 21.77 23.82
C ILE A 62 -17.68 22.17 25.28
N ASN A 63 -17.35 23.40 25.63
CA ASN A 63 -17.62 23.95 26.95
C ASN A 63 -19.12 24.22 27.15
N GLN A 64 -19.81 24.64 26.10
CA GLN A 64 -21.26 24.81 26.08
C GLN A 64 -21.96 23.45 26.09
N ASP A 65 -21.49 22.47 25.32
CA ASP A 65 -22.05 21.10 25.39
C ASP A 65 -21.92 20.52 26.81
N TYR A 66 -20.81 20.80 27.50
CA TYR A 66 -20.63 20.37 28.89
C TYR A 66 -21.61 21.05 29.85
N LYS A 67 -21.95 22.33 29.61
CA LYS A 67 -23.00 23.03 30.36
C LYS A 67 -24.35 22.34 30.16
N GLU A 68 -24.71 22.06 28.91
CA GLU A 68 -25.96 21.36 28.54
C GLU A 68 -26.02 19.96 29.18
N PHE A 69 -24.92 19.20 29.14
CA PHE A 69 -24.79 17.92 29.82
C PHE A 69 -25.01 17.99 31.34
N LEU A 70 -24.58 19.06 32.01
CA LEU A 70 -24.83 19.25 33.43
C LEU A 70 -26.29 19.64 33.71
N LEU A 71 -26.90 20.48 32.85
CA LEU A 71 -28.32 20.81 32.92
C LEU A 71 -29.18 19.54 32.78
N GLU A 72 -28.87 18.66 31.84
CA GLU A 72 -29.54 17.36 31.66
C GLU A 72 -29.43 16.46 32.91
N LYS A 73 -28.36 16.62 33.70
CA LYS A 73 -28.13 15.90 34.96
C LYS A 73 -28.76 16.56 36.19
N GLY A 74 -29.56 17.62 36.00
CA GLY A 74 -30.26 18.32 37.07
C GLY A 74 -29.36 19.25 37.90
N TYR A 75 -28.29 19.77 37.30
CA TYR A 75 -27.55 20.90 37.86
C TYR A 75 -28.20 22.21 37.41
N GLU A 76 -28.15 23.23 38.25
CA GLU A 76 -28.67 24.58 38.03
C GLU A 76 -27.54 25.61 38.26
N GLU A 77 -27.65 26.79 37.66
CA GLU A 77 -26.65 27.86 37.81
C GLU A 77 -26.83 28.56 39.16
N VAL A 78 -25.75 28.73 39.93
CA VAL A 78 -25.81 29.28 41.30
C VAL A 78 -25.55 30.78 41.36
N ASP A 79 -24.73 31.29 40.44
CA ASP A 79 -24.33 32.70 40.42
C ASP A 79 -24.61 33.31 39.02
N GLU A 80 -25.62 34.18 38.94
CA GLU A 80 -25.85 35.11 37.82
C GLU A 80 -24.84 36.27 37.88
N GLU A 81 -23.54 36.00 37.94
CA GLU A 81 -22.56 37.07 37.74
C GLU A 81 -22.45 37.40 36.25
N SER A 82 -23.44 38.20 35.81
CA SER A 82 -23.54 38.97 34.57
C SER A 82 -23.73 38.20 33.27
N GLY A 83 -24.86 38.49 32.60
CA GLY A 83 -25.08 38.25 31.19
C GLY A 83 -24.00 38.93 30.34
N GLY A 84 -22.90 38.19 30.11
CA GLY A 84 -21.78 38.61 29.29
C GLY A 84 -22.06 38.29 27.84
N MET A 85 -22.14 39.32 27.01
CA MET A 85 -22.22 39.23 25.55
C MET A 85 -21.24 38.18 25.02
N PRO A 86 -21.61 37.34 24.01
CA PRO A 86 -20.72 36.32 23.47
C PRO A 86 -19.36 36.95 23.15
N SER A 87 -18.32 36.51 23.86
CA SER A 87 -16.96 36.99 23.68
C SER A 87 -16.65 36.99 22.18
N CYS A 88 -16.25 38.13 21.63
CA CYS A 88 -15.98 38.29 20.21
C CYS A 88 -14.96 37.23 19.78
N ARG A 89 -15.42 36.17 19.08
CA ARG A 89 -14.62 34.96 18.77
C ARG A 89 -13.70 35.13 17.57
N ILE A 90 -13.52 36.37 17.11
CA ILE A 90 -12.84 36.68 15.85
C ILE A 90 -11.42 36.13 15.87
N PHE A 91 -10.70 36.28 16.99
CA PHE A 91 -9.33 35.79 17.11
C PHE A 91 -9.26 34.26 17.07
N GLU A 92 -10.10 33.57 17.83
CA GLU A 92 -10.14 32.10 17.85
C GLU A 92 -10.61 31.52 16.53
N ASP A 93 -11.55 32.20 15.85
CA ASP A 93 -12.05 31.79 14.54
C ASP A 93 -10.98 31.92 13.47
N ILE A 94 -10.24 33.04 13.47
CA ILE A 94 -9.08 33.23 12.60
C ILE A 94 -8.02 32.18 12.91
N LEU A 95 -7.70 31.96 14.18
CA LEU A 95 -6.68 31.00 14.61
C LEU A 95 -7.02 29.58 14.14
N VAL A 96 -8.24 29.11 14.41
CA VAL A 96 -8.67 27.79 13.96
C VAL A 96 -8.74 27.74 12.44
N GLY A 97 -9.16 28.82 11.76
CA GLY A 97 -9.13 28.91 10.31
C GLY A 97 -7.72 28.72 9.73
N ILE A 98 -6.71 29.36 10.33
CA ILE A 98 -5.31 29.20 9.95
C ILE A 98 -4.84 27.76 10.19
N VAL A 99 -5.12 27.20 11.37
CA VAL A 99 -4.70 25.84 11.73
C VAL A 99 -5.32 24.80 10.80
N VAL A 100 -6.63 24.90 10.55
CA VAL A 100 -7.34 24.02 9.61
C VAL A 100 -6.82 24.22 8.19
N GLY A 101 -6.58 25.47 7.77
CA GLY A 101 -6.01 25.79 6.46
C GLY A 101 -4.63 25.15 6.24
N VAL A 102 -3.74 25.22 7.24
CA VAL A 102 -2.42 24.57 7.21
C VAL A 102 -2.58 23.05 7.13
N LYS A 103 -3.47 22.44 7.92
CA LYS A 103 -3.73 21.00 7.86
C LYS A 103 -4.23 20.56 6.48
N ILE A 104 -5.16 21.31 5.89
CA ILE A 104 -5.67 21.03 4.54
C ILE A 104 -4.54 21.16 3.51
N LEU A 105 -3.72 22.21 3.58
CA LEU A 105 -2.56 22.36 2.70
C LEU A 105 -1.57 21.20 2.84
N LEU A 106 -1.31 20.73 4.06
CA LEU A 106 -0.45 19.57 4.29
C LEU A 106 -1.06 18.28 3.74
N ILE A 107 -2.37 18.07 3.88
CA ILE A 107 -3.07 16.92 3.31
C ILE A 107 -3.01 16.96 1.78
N ILE A 108 -3.28 18.12 1.18
CA ILE A 108 -3.17 18.32 -0.28
C ILE A 108 -1.73 18.06 -0.73
N PHE A 109 -0.74 18.58 0.00
CA PHE A 109 0.66 18.35 -0.29
C PHE A 109 1.02 16.86 -0.19
N LEU A 110 0.58 16.14 0.85
CA LEU A 110 0.80 14.70 0.98
C LEU A 110 0.13 13.88 -0.13
N ILE A 111 -1.00 14.34 -0.66
CA ILE A 111 -1.67 13.69 -1.78
C ILE A 111 -0.97 14.02 -3.10
N ILE A 112 -0.52 15.27 -3.31
CA ILE A 112 0.10 15.72 -4.57
C ILE A 112 1.56 15.28 -4.70
N LEU A 113 2.32 15.29 -3.59
CA LEU A 113 3.73 14.94 -3.56
C LEU A 113 4.07 13.58 -4.17
N PRO A 114 3.30 12.49 -3.95
CA PRO A 114 3.55 11.24 -4.65
C PRO A 114 3.36 11.35 -6.17
N PHE A 115 2.40 12.16 -6.67
CA PHE A 115 2.25 12.36 -8.12
C PHE A 115 3.38 13.20 -8.73
N ILE A 116 3.87 14.22 -8.01
CA ILE A 116 5.03 15.00 -8.44
C ILE A 116 6.31 14.14 -8.36
N GLY A 117 6.48 13.37 -7.30
CA GLY A 117 7.63 12.46 -7.12
C GLY A 117 7.67 11.37 -8.18
N VAL A 118 6.51 10.81 -8.56
CA VAL A 118 6.39 9.91 -9.72
C VAL A 118 6.81 10.64 -10.99
N LYS A 119 6.27 11.83 -11.27
CA LYS A 119 6.57 12.57 -12.51
C LYS A 119 8.03 13.02 -12.63
N VAL A 120 8.59 13.64 -11.58
CA VAL A 120 10.00 14.05 -11.52
C VAL A 120 10.92 12.85 -11.53
N GLY A 121 10.53 11.75 -10.87
CA GLY A 121 11.21 10.48 -10.95
C GLY A 121 11.26 9.93 -12.39
N TYR A 122 10.12 9.93 -13.09
CA TYR A 122 10.04 9.60 -14.52
C TYR A 122 10.94 10.51 -15.38
N ASP A 123 10.84 11.84 -15.22
CA ASP A 123 11.59 12.82 -16.02
C ASP A 123 13.11 12.78 -15.76
N LEU A 124 13.54 12.50 -14.52
CA LEU A 124 14.95 12.33 -14.16
C LEU A 124 15.50 10.98 -14.60
N LEU A 125 14.65 9.95 -14.70
CA LEU A 125 15.01 8.67 -15.29
C LEU A 125 15.18 8.80 -16.80
N ASP A 126 14.28 9.49 -17.49
CA ASP A 126 14.36 9.71 -18.94
C ASP A 126 15.59 10.55 -19.34
N LYS A 127 15.98 11.52 -18.50
CA LYS A 127 17.14 12.41 -18.77
C LYS A 127 18.50 11.81 -18.41
N ASN A 128 18.57 10.80 -17.54
CA ASN A 128 19.83 10.18 -17.11
C ASN A 128 20.04 8.77 -17.66
N ILE A 129 19.17 8.28 -18.54
CA ILE A 129 19.49 7.12 -19.38
C ILE A 129 20.39 7.62 -20.51
N PRO A 130 21.67 7.23 -20.57
CA PRO A 130 22.48 7.47 -21.76
C PRO A 130 21.80 6.74 -22.92
N THR A 131 21.48 7.44 -24.00
CA THR A 131 20.88 6.87 -25.21
C THR A 131 21.83 5.98 -26.01
N ASP A 132 23.01 5.65 -25.47
CA ASP A 132 23.97 4.70 -26.03
C ASP A 132 24.45 3.75 -24.92
N TYR A 133 23.65 2.73 -24.61
CA TYR A 133 24.19 1.52 -23.98
C TYR A 133 23.94 0.35 -24.92
N ASN A 134 24.92 0.14 -25.78
CA ASN A 134 25.04 -0.97 -26.70
C ASN A 134 25.17 -2.26 -25.87
N ILE A 135 24.07 -3.00 -25.70
CA ILE A 135 24.12 -4.38 -25.20
C ILE A 135 24.59 -5.24 -26.38
N SER A 136 25.89 -5.20 -26.67
CA SER A 136 26.57 -6.20 -27.51
C SER A 136 27.48 -7.01 -26.60
N GLY A 137 27.06 -8.23 -26.28
CA GLY A 137 27.82 -9.18 -25.49
C GLY A 137 26.98 -10.37 -25.06
N ASP A 138 26.81 -11.32 -25.98
CA ASP A 138 26.26 -12.66 -25.81
C ASP A 138 24.79 -12.80 -25.39
N TYR A 139 23.89 -12.56 -26.36
CA TYR A 139 22.96 -13.57 -26.90
C TYR A 139 22.38 -12.97 -28.19
N HIS A 140 22.88 -13.43 -29.35
CA HIS A 140 22.36 -13.03 -30.65
C HIS A 140 20.94 -13.59 -30.86
N ILE A 141 19.93 -12.71 -30.85
CA ILE A 141 18.75 -12.83 -31.72
C ILE A 141 18.54 -11.44 -32.33
N GLU A 142 18.76 -11.33 -33.64
CA GLU A 142 18.45 -10.12 -34.41
C GLU A 142 16.94 -9.88 -34.41
N GLU A 143 16.49 -8.72 -33.91
CA GLU A 143 15.16 -8.21 -34.22
C GLU A 143 15.26 -6.74 -34.65
N LYS A 144 15.15 -6.53 -35.97
CA LYS A 144 14.91 -5.24 -36.59
C LYS A 144 13.47 -4.82 -36.22
N VAL A 145 13.32 -3.91 -35.27
CA VAL A 145 12.01 -3.29 -34.98
C VAL A 145 11.97 -1.90 -35.62
N GLU A 146 11.44 -1.84 -36.84
CA GLU A 146 10.89 -0.60 -37.38
C GLU A 146 9.62 -0.25 -36.61
N GLN A 147 9.61 0.91 -35.95
CA GLN A 147 8.42 1.46 -35.32
C GLN A 147 7.45 1.94 -36.41
N THR A 148 6.26 1.36 -36.48
CA THR A 148 5.10 1.99 -37.13
C THR A 148 3.98 2.20 -36.10
N PRO A 149 3.29 3.35 -36.11
CA PRO A 149 2.37 3.73 -35.04
C PRO A 149 1.00 3.03 -35.17
N ASN A 150 0.41 2.78 -34.00
CA ASN A 150 -0.95 2.34 -33.72
C ASN A 150 -1.95 2.39 -34.89
N LYS A 151 -2.36 1.20 -35.34
CA LYS A 151 -3.66 1.00 -35.97
C LYS A 151 -4.42 -0.08 -35.20
N ILE A 152 -5.32 0.38 -34.35
CA ILE A 152 -6.41 -0.43 -33.79
C ILE A 152 -7.19 -1.00 -34.99
N THR A 153 -7.64 -2.26 -34.87
CA THR A 153 -8.53 -3.03 -35.77
C THR A 153 -7.85 -4.07 -36.69
N GLU A 154 -7.31 -5.17 -36.14
CA GLU A 154 -7.26 -6.47 -36.88
C GLU A 154 -7.07 -7.78 -36.07
N ASN A 155 -7.14 -7.78 -34.73
CA ASN A 155 -6.68 -8.94 -33.93
C ASN A 155 -7.73 -9.97 -33.49
N ASN A 156 -8.95 -9.96 -34.04
CA ASN A 156 -10.02 -10.90 -33.64
C ASN A 156 -10.23 -12.09 -34.59
N LYS A 157 -9.25 -12.45 -35.43
CA LYS A 157 -9.28 -13.72 -36.15
C LYS A 157 -8.55 -14.80 -35.35
N PRO A 158 -9.17 -15.95 -35.06
CA PRO A 158 -8.46 -17.08 -34.48
C PRO A 158 -7.36 -17.50 -35.45
N ILE A 159 -6.11 -17.36 -35.02
CA ILE A 159 -4.95 -17.81 -35.79
C ILE A 159 -4.88 -19.32 -35.61
N VAL A 160 -4.79 -20.06 -36.71
CA VAL A 160 -4.62 -21.52 -36.67
C VAL A 160 -3.25 -21.82 -36.08
N ASN A 161 -3.25 -22.47 -34.92
CA ASN A 161 -2.08 -22.94 -34.20
C ASN A 161 -1.25 -23.91 -35.06
N ASN A 162 -0.15 -23.43 -35.62
CA ASN A 162 0.70 -24.21 -36.54
C ASN A 162 1.81 -25.02 -35.84
N ASN A 163 1.98 -24.88 -34.51
CA ASN A 163 3.12 -25.47 -33.80
C ASN A 163 2.74 -26.62 -32.85
N GLY A 164 1.45 -26.94 -32.70
CA GLY A 164 1.00 -28.09 -31.92
C GLY A 164 1.31 -27.98 -30.43
N VAL A 165 1.52 -26.75 -29.92
CA VAL A 165 1.78 -26.44 -28.51
C VAL A 165 0.50 -25.98 -27.81
N TYR A 166 -0.27 -25.12 -28.48
CA TYR A 166 -1.49 -24.49 -27.96
C TYR A 166 -2.74 -25.34 -28.19
N LYS A 167 -3.88 -24.93 -27.62
CA LYS A 167 -5.21 -25.41 -28.02
C LYS A 167 -5.68 -24.67 -29.28
N ASP A 168 -6.64 -25.26 -29.97
CA ASP A 168 -7.27 -24.62 -31.12
C ASP A 168 -8.05 -23.38 -30.68
N GLY A 169 -7.87 -22.26 -31.40
CA GLY A 169 -8.60 -21.01 -31.16
C GLY A 169 -7.95 -20.05 -30.16
N VAL A 170 -6.80 -20.38 -29.57
CA VAL A 170 -6.03 -19.44 -28.73
C VAL A 170 -5.57 -18.24 -29.55
N THR A 171 -5.77 -17.04 -29.01
CA THR A 171 -5.47 -15.77 -29.67
C THR A 171 -4.21 -15.10 -29.11
N LYS A 172 -3.59 -14.24 -29.93
CA LYS A 172 -2.45 -13.41 -29.49
C LYS A 172 -2.81 -12.51 -28.30
N THR A 173 -4.05 -12.05 -28.24
CA THR A 173 -4.57 -11.23 -27.13
C THR A 173 -4.67 -12.01 -25.83
N GLU A 174 -5.13 -13.26 -25.85
CA GLU A 174 -5.17 -14.11 -24.65
C GLU A 174 -3.75 -14.36 -24.10
N LEU A 175 -2.79 -14.66 -24.98
CA LEU A 175 -1.39 -14.77 -24.57
C LEU A 175 -0.83 -13.46 -24.02
N GLN A 176 -1.12 -12.32 -24.66
CA GLN A 176 -0.63 -11.01 -24.23
C GLN A 176 -1.15 -10.64 -22.83
N ASN A 177 -2.43 -10.92 -22.56
CA ASN A 177 -3.01 -10.65 -21.24
C ASN A 177 -2.34 -11.50 -20.15
N ALA A 178 -2.13 -12.79 -20.41
CA ALA A 178 -1.44 -13.68 -19.49
C ALA A 178 0.03 -13.27 -19.27
N TYR A 179 0.72 -12.86 -20.34
CA TYR A 179 2.10 -12.37 -20.31
C TYR A 179 2.24 -11.07 -19.50
N ASN A 180 1.30 -10.14 -19.65
CA ASN A 180 1.33 -8.85 -18.96
C ASN A 180 1.04 -8.98 -17.45
N GLN A 181 0.07 -9.82 -17.08
CA GLN A 181 -0.28 -10.05 -15.67
C GLN A 181 0.94 -10.46 -14.84
N TYR A 182 1.86 -11.21 -15.44
CA TYR A 182 3.10 -11.60 -14.78
C TYR A 182 4.13 -10.47 -14.69
N ASN A 183 4.35 -9.72 -15.78
CA ASN A 183 5.29 -8.60 -15.76
C ASN A 183 4.88 -7.55 -14.71
N ASP A 184 3.58 -7.40 -14.44
CA ASP A 184 3.07 -6.55 -13.36
C ASP A 184 3.50 -7.05 -11.98
N VAL A 185 3.51 -8.37 -11.73
CA VAL A 185 4.00 -8.94 -10.46
C VAL A 185 5.49 -8.62 -10.26
N LEU A 186 6.32 -8.82 -11.28
CA LEU A 186 7.75 -8.50 -11.20
C LEU A 186 8.00 -7.00 -11.00
N SER A 187 7.22 -6.17 -11.68
CA SER A 187 7.26 -4.71 -11.51
C SER A 187 6.93 -4.32 -10.06
N ASN A 188 5.88 -4.92 -9.49
CA ASN A 188 5.49 -4.67 -8.10
C ASN A 188 6.57 -5.12 -7.09
N LEU A 189 7.28 -6.23 -7.36
CA LEU A 189 8.44 -6.64 -6.54
C LEU A 189 9.57 -5.61 -6.60
N THR A 190 9.86 -5.07 -7.78
CA THR A 190 10.85 -4.00 -7.95
C THR A 190 10.46 -2.72 -7.21
N VAL A 191 9.17 -2.36 -7.24
CA VAL A 191 8.64 -1.21 -6.49
C VAL A 191 8.78 -1.44 -4.99
N LYS A 192 8.49 -2.65 -4.51
CA LYS A 192 8.51 -2.99 -3.09
C LYS A 192 9.92 -3.09 -2.51
N TYR A 193 10.83 -3.79 -3.19
CA TYR A 193 12.18 -4.09 -2.70
C TYR A 193 13.26 -3.17 -3.28
N GLY A 194 12.87 -2.22 -4.14
CA GLY A 194 13.76 -1.25 -4.77
C GLY A 194 14.52 -1.80 -5.98
N LYS A 195 15.17 -0.91 -6.73
CA LYS A 195 15.84 -1.24 -8.00
C LYS A 195 16.99 -2.25 -7.86
N ALA A 196 17.65 -2.28 -6.71
CA ALA A 196 18.72 -3.23 -6.42
C ALA A 196 18.23 -4.68 -6.49
N TYR A 197 16.93 -4.92 -6.27
CA TYR A 197 16.29 -6.22 -6.43
C TYR A 197 16.58 -6.87 -7.78
N ASN A 198 16.52 -6.10 -8.86
CA ASN A 198 16.70 -6.64 -10.21
C ASN A 198 18.10 -7.19 -10.46
N GLN A 199 19.10 -6.69 -9.73
CA GLN A 199 20.50 -7.10 -9.87
C GLN A 199 20.93 -8.11 -8.81
N TYR A 200 20.45 -7.95 -7.58
CA TYR A 200 20.97 -8.67 -6.41
C TYR A 200 19.93 -9.59 -5.75
N GLY A 201 18.67 -9.55 -6.18
CA GLY A 201 17.56 -10.18 -5.47
C GLY A 201 17.18 -9.41 -4.20
N ILE A 202 16.46 -10.05 -3.28
CA ILE A 202 16.11 -9.42 -2.02
C ILE A 202 17.35 -9.13 -1.19
N LEU A 203 17.47 -7.87 -0.80
CA LEU A 203 18.44 -7.40 0.17
C LEU A 203 17.74 -7.27 1.53
N PHE A 204 18.33 -7.89 2.54
CA PHE A 204 17.89 -7.72 3.93
C PHE A 204 18.59 -6.49 4.50
N GLU A 205 17.84 -5.62 5.18
CA GLU A 205 18.40 -4.52 5.93
C GLU A 205 19.30 -5.10 7.03
N ASP A 206 20.46 -4.50 7.27
CA ASP A 206 21.57 -5.00 8.11
C ASP A 206 21.18 -5.06 9.60
N SER A 207 20.22 -5.92 9.88
CA SER A 207 19.57 -6.12 11.16
C SER A 207 19.95 -7.50 11.66
N SER A 208 20.45 -7.53 12.88
CA SER A 208 20.66 -8.75 13.66
C SER A 208 19.34 -9.47 14.00
N ASP A 209 18.21 -8.98 13.50
CA ASP A 209 16.87 -9.50 13.74
C ASP A 209 16.50 -10.58 12.69
N LYS A 210 16.74 -11.83 13.08
CA LYS A 210 16.38 -13.01 12.30
C LYS A 210 14.89 -13.05 11.96
N GLU A 211 14.00 -12.63 12.87
CA GLU A 211 12.55 -12.77 12.71
C GLU A 211 12.02 -11.81 11.65
N ALA A 212 12.51 -10.56 11.66
CA ALA A 212 12.18 -9.58 10.64
C ALA A 212 12.59 -10.07 9.24
N ASN A 213 13.83 -10.57 9.11
CA ASN A 213 14.34 -11.10 7.85
C ASN A 213 13.57 -12.35 7.38
N LEU A 214 13.20 -13.22 8.32
CA LEU A 214 12.39 -14.40 8.03
C LEU A 214 10.99 -14.01 7.53
N SER A 215 10.37 -12.99 8.13
CA SER A 215 9.07 -12.47 7.68
C SER A 215 9.15 -11.94 6.25
N ILE A 216 10.17 -11.15 5.92
CA ILE A 216 10.38 -10.61 4.57
C ILE A 216 10.61 -11.73 3.55
N ALA A 217 11.44 -12.72 3.89
CA ALA A 217 11.72 -13.86 3.02
C ALA A 217 10.44 -14.67 2.73
N ASN A 218 9.64 -14.95 3.76
CA ASN A 218 8.37 -15.65 3.61
C ASN A 218 7.38 -14.89 2.73
N GLU A 219 7.25 -13.58 2.93
CA GLU A 219 6.35 -12.76 2.12
C GLU A 219 6.78 -12.72 0.64
N TYR A 220 8.09 -12.62 0.40
CA TYR A 220 8.66 -12.69 -0.94
C TYR A 220 8.35 -14.01 -1.64
N PHE A 221 8.70 -15.13 -1.00
CA PHE A 221 8.48 -16.45 -1.57
C PHE A 221 7.00 -16.70 -1.83
N LYS A 222 6.13 -16.33 -0.86
CA LYS A 222 4.68 -16.46 -1.01
C LYS A 222 4.15 -15.68 -2.22
N THR A 223 4.60 -14.43 -2.41
CA THR A 223 4.19 -13.59 -3.54
C THR A 223 4.53 -14.26 -4.87
N LEU A 224 5.72 -14.86 -4.98
CA LEU A 224 6.15 -15.57 -6.18
C LEU A 224 5.45 -16.92 -6.37
N ASP A 225 5.21 -17.67 -5.29
CA ASP A 225 4.48 -18.94 -5.37
C ASP A 225 3.03 -18.72 -5.81
N ASP A 226 2.35 -17.70 -5.26
CA ASP A 226 1.01 -17.28 -5.69
C ASP A 226 0.99 -16.88 -7.17
N ALA A 227 2.02 -16.16 -7.64
CA ALA A 227 2.16 -15.77 -9.04
C ALA A 227 2.39 -16.96 -9.97
N LEU A 228 3.27 -17.90 -9.60
CA LEU A 228 3.49 -19.14 -10.34
C LEU A 228 2.22 -19.98 -10.40
N ASN A 229 1.48 -20.10 -9.30
CA ASN A 229 0.20 -20.81 -9.25
C ASN A 229 -0.86 -20.16 -10.15
N SER A 230 -0.87 -18.82 -10.25
CA SER A 230 -1.73 -18.11 -11.20
C SER A 230 -1.31 -18.40 -12.65
N GLN A 231 -0.01 -18.32 -12.96
CA GLN A 231 0.51 -18.62 -14.29
C GLN A 231 0.18 -20.06 -14.72
N TRP A 232 0.21 -21.01 -13.79
CA TRP A 232 -0.21 -22.40 -14.03
C TRP A 232 -1.66 -22.54 -14.48
N LYS A 233 -2.56 -21.69 -13.98
CA LYS A 233 -3.96 -21.66 -14.41
C LYS A 233 -4.04 -21.22 -15.86
N GLU A 234 -3.33 -20.16 -16.25
CA GLU A 234 -3.29 -19.67 -17.63
C GLU A 234 -2.64 -20.68 -18.59
N LEU A 235 -1.53 -21.31 -18.19
CA LEU A 235 -0.90 -22.36 -19.00
C LEU A 235 -1.88 -23.52 -19.28
N LYS A 236 -2.73 -23.87 -18.30
CA LYS A 236 -3.77 -24.89 -18.49
C LYS A 236 -4.87 -24.45 -19.45
N THR A 237 -5.18 -23.16 -19.55
CA THR A 237 -6.20 -22.65 -20.48
C THR A 237 -5.68 -22.65 -21.91
N VAL A 238 -4.41 -22.28 -22.13
CA VAL A 238 -3.86 -22.07 -23.48
C VAL A 238 -3.14 -23.29 -24.09
N LEU A 239 -2.51 -24.15 -23.28
CA LEU A 239 -1.73 -25.28 -23.80
C LEU A 239 -2.60 -26.51 -24.08
N ASN A 240 -2.29 -27.26 -25.14
CA ASN A 240 -2.97 -28.54 -25.35
C ASN A 240 -2.58 -29.60 -24.31
N GLU A 241 -3.38 -30.67 -24.26
CA GLU A 241 -3.27 -31.70 -23.24
C GLU A 241 -1.90 -32.41 -23.24
N LYS A 242 -1.33 -32.69 -24.41
CA LYS A 242 -0.04 -33.38 -24.54
C LYS A 242 1.09 -32.51 -23.95
N THR A 243 1.13 -31.23 -24.35
CA THR A 243 2.12 -30.26 -23.87
C THR A 243 1.97 -30.02 -22.38
N PHE A 244 0.74 -29.77 -21.91
CA PHE A 244 0.48 -29.50 -20.50
C PHE A 244 0.85 -30.69 -19.60
N LYS A 245 0.51 -31.93 -19.99
CA LYS A 245 0.91 -33.14 -19.24
C LYS A 245 2.43 -33.32 -19.16
N LYS A 246 3.16 -32.98 -20.23
CA LYS A 246 4.63 -32.98 -20.21
C LYS A 246 5.14 -31.94 -19.21
N LEU A 247 4.60 -30.72 -19.28
CA LEU A 247 4.98 -29.61 -18.41
C LEU A 247 4.70 -29.92 -16.92
N GLN A 248 3.58 -30.59 -16.61
CA GLN A 248 3.28 -31.01 -15.23
C GLN A 248 4.34 -31.94 -14.65
N LYS A 249 4.87 -32.87 -15.45
CA LYS A 249 5.97 -33.76 -15.01
C LYS A 249 7.26 -32.98 -14.78
N GLU A 250 7.58 -32.06 -15.69
CA GLU A 250 8.73 -31.15 -15.54
C GLU A 250 8.60 -30.30 -14.28
N GLN A 251 7.39 -29.82 -13.96
CA GLN A 251 7.14 -29.02 -12.77
C GLN A 251 7.35 -29.79 -11.47
N VAL A 252 6.88 -31.03 -11.39
CA VAL A 252 7.09 -31.88 -10.21
C VAL A 252 8.58 -32.12 -9.98
N GLN A 253 9.35 -32.32 -11.04
CA GLN A 253 10.80 -32.45 -10.92
C GLN A 253 11.45 -31.13 -10.53
N TRP A 254 11.04 -30.03 -11.15
CA TRP A 254 11.53 -28.68 -10.84
C TRP A 254 11.32 -28.30 -9.37
N ILE A 255 10.19 -28.66 -8.75
CA ILE A 255 9.96 -28.39 -7.31
C ILE A 255 11.02 -29.09 -6.45
N LYS A 256 11.37 -30.34 -6.78
CA LYS A 256 12.42 -31.09 -6.06
C LYS A 256 13.79 -30.45 -6.27
N ASP A 257 14.09 -30.05 -7.50
CA ASP A 257 15.36 -29.43 -7.85
C ASP A 257 15.49 -28.05 -7.18
N ARG A 258 14.41 -27.28 -7.12
CA ARG A 258 14.31 -25.99 -6.40
C ARG A 258 14.68 -26.16 -4.92
N ASP A 259 14.03 -27.09 -4.23
CA ASP A 259 14.23 -27.29 -2.80
C ASP A 259 15.64 -27.82 -2.51
N LYS A 260 16.19 -28.66 -3.40
CA LYS A 260 17.58 -29.11 -3.33
C LYS A 260 18.56 -27.94 -3.49
N ILE A 261 18.37 -27.08 -4.49
CA ILE A 261 19.20 -25.89 -4.71
C ILE A 261 19.11 -24.95 -3.48
N ALA A 262 17.91 -24.76 -2.92
CA ALA A 262 17.73 -23.93 -1.73
C ALA A 262 18.47 -24.50 -0.49
N GLU A 263 18.43 -25.83 -0.29
CA GLU A 263 19.18 -26.49 0.77
C GLU A 263 20.70 -26.32 0.57
N GLU A 264 21.20 -26.55 -0.64
CA GLU A 264 22.61 -26.41 -0.99
C GLU A 264 23.11 -24.96 -0.81
N GLU A 265 22.37 -23.95 -1.28
CA GLU A 265 22.75 -22.55 -1.13
C GLU A 265 22.65 -22.08 0.33
N SER A 266 21.61 -22.49 1.05
CA SER A 266 21.45 -22.12 2.46
C SER A 266 22.56 -22.69 3.35
N SER A 267 23.10 -23.86 3.01
CA SER A 267 24.20 -24.48 3.76
C SER A 267 25.49 -23.64 3.79
N LYS A 268 25.65 -22.70 2.85
CA LYS A 268 26.78 -21.77 2.77
C LYS A 268 26.61 -20.53 3.65
N SER A 269 25.40 -20.29 4.15
CA SER A 269 25.10 -19.13 5.00
C SER A 269 25.39 -19.41 6.48
N ASP A 270 25.49 -18.35 7.28
CA ASP A 270 25.58 -18.49 8.74
C ASP A 270 24.41 -19.34 9.25
N SER A 271 24.71 -20.28 10.15
CA SER A 271 23.72 -21.13 10.81
C SER A 271 22.49 -20.37 11.35
N SER A 272 22.68 -19.14 11.81
CA SER A 272 21.63 -18.26 12.35
C SER A 272 20.66 -17.76 11.27
N PHE A 273 21.12 -17.64 10.03
CA PHE A 273 20.34 -17.16 8.87
C PHE A 273 20.05 -18.25 7.82
N LYS A 274 20.41 -19.50 8.10
CA LYS A 274 20.19 -20.64 7.19
C LYS A 274 18.75 -20.71 6.67
N GLU A 275 17.79 -20.54 7.57
CA GLU A 275 16.36 -20.58 7.24
C GLU A 275 15.92 -19.43 6.33
N VAL A 276 16.37 -18.20 6.61
CA VAL A 276 16.12 -17.03 5.77
C VAL A 276 16.72 -17.24 4.37
N SER A 277 17.95 -17.74 4.32
CA SER A 277 18.65 -18.05 3.07
C SER A 277 17.93 -19.12 2.25
N PHE A 278 17.42 -20.17 2.90
CA PHE A 278 16.65 -21.22 2.25
C PHE A 278 15.41 -20.66 1.55
N ILE A 279 14.57 -19.92 2.27
CA ILE A 279 13.32 -19.36 1.72
C ILE A 279 13.61 -18.34 0.61
N THR A 280 14.64 -17.51 0.79
CA THR A 280 15.06 -16.54 -0.25
C THR A 280 15.46 -17.24 -1.55
N ASN A 281 16.20 -18.35 -1.44
CA ASN A 281 16.57 -19.14 -2.60
C ASN A 281 15.38 -19.85 -3.24
N GLN A 282 14.39 -20.32 -2.46
CA GLN A 282 13.13 -20.81 -3.02
C GLN A 282 12.41 -19.74 -3.83
N GLY A 283 12.33 -18.51 -3.32
CA GLY A 283 11.81 -17.35 -4.05
C GLY A 283 12.55 -17.12 -5.37
N LYS A 284 13.88 -16.97 -5.32
CA LYS A 284 14.71 -16.71 -6.50
C LYS A 284 14.51 -17.76 -7.61
N GLN A 285 14.53 -19.04 -7.25
CA GLN A 285 14.31 -20.11 -8.22
C GLN A 285 12.88 -20.07 -8.78
N THR A 286 11.89 -19.75 -7.95
CA THR A 286 10.49 -19.59 -8.37
C THR A 286 10.36 -18.45 -9.37
N GLU A 287 11.00 -17.30 -9.13
CA GLU A 287 11.02 -16.20 -10.09
C GLU A 287 11.58 -16.61 -11.45
N LEU A 288 12.74 -17.29 -11.47
CA LEU A 288 13.37 -17.79 -12.70
C LEU A 288 12.44 -18.72 -13.46
N ARG A 289 11.75 -19.62 -12.76
CA ARG A 289 10.78 -20.52 -13.37
C ARG A 289 9.61 -19.77 -14.00
N ILE A 290 9.09 -18.74 -13.33
CA ILE A 290 8.00 -17.96 -13.90
C ILE A 290 8.47 -17.25 -15.18
N ARG A 291 9.68 -16.66 -15.19
CA ARG A 291 10.27 -16.03 -16.40
C ARG A 291 10.38 -17.05 -17.54
N GLU A 292 10.95 -18.21 -17.26
CA GLU A 292 11.10 -19.31 -18.23
C GLU A 292 9.76 -19.70 -18.84
N LEU A 293 8.75 -19.96 -18.01
CA LEU A 293 7.42 -20.38 -18.47
C LEU A 293 6.71 -19.27 -19.25
N ASN A 294 6.91 -18.02 -18.84
CA ASN A 294 6.30 -16.86 -19.49
C ASN A 294 6.84 -16.70 -20.91
N GLU A 295 8.16 -16.69 -21.06
CA GLU A 295 8.81 -16.58 -22.38
C GLU A 295 8.48 -17.77 -23.27
N LYS A 296 8.54 -18.98 -22.73
CA LYS A 296 8.41 -20.21 -23.51
C LYS A 296 6.99 -20.51 -23.97
N TYR A 297 5.98 -20.11 -23.20
CA TYR A 297 4.60 -20.51 -23.45
C TYR A 297 3.60 -19.37 -23.54
N LEU A 298 3.82 -18.26 -22.84
CA LEU A 298 2.86 -17.14 -22.80
C LEU A 298 3.30 -15.95 -23.67
N ASN A 299 4.54 -15.92 -24.17
CA ASN A 299 4.98 -14.88 -25.07
C ASN A 299 4.10 -14.89 -26.34
N PRO A 300 3.43 -13.77 -26.69
CA PRO A 300 2.51 -13.70 -27.82
C PRO A 300 3.17 -13.92 -29.19
N ASN A 301 4.51 -13.86 -29.25
CA ASN A 301 5.29 -14.15 -30.45
C ASN A 301 5.47 -15.66 -30.69
N ASN A 302 4.99 -16.51 -29.77
CA ASN A 302 5.01 -17.96 -29.93
C ASN A 302 3.83 -18.52 -30.76
N LEU A 303 2.84 -17.70 -31.14
CA LEU A 303 1.72 -18.08 -32.01
C LEU A 303 2.03 -17.91 -33.49
#